data_AF-A0A9X2B533-F1
#
_entry.id   AF-A0A9X2B533-F1
#
_cell.length_a   1.000
_cell.length_b   1.000
_cell.length_c   1.000
_cell.angle_alpha   90.00
_cell.angle_beta   90.00
_cell.angle_gamma   90.00
#
_symmetry.space_group_name_H-M   'P 1'
#
loop_
_entity.id
_entity.type
_entity.pdbx_description
1 polymer ?
#
loop_
_entity_poly.entity_id
_entity_poly.type
_entity_poly.pdbx_seq_one_letter_code
_entity_poly.pdbx_strand_id
1 'polypeptide(L)'
;MNKEPLLQLIKVLLFGVLSIIGLIVLLNSVDWGKESVNHYLQMKMGGSMDTSEYQIMMKYYISSYKLIGSILLILSGYFFLRNIEKFKLN
;
A
#
# COMPACT_ATOMS: atom_id res chain seq x y z
N MET A 1 14.88 34.25 -3.62
CA MET A 1 13.67 33.69 -2.99
C MET A 1 14.04 32.41 -2.27
N ASN A 2 13.89 32.35 -0.95
CA ASN A 2 14.23 31.18 -0.15
C ASN A 2 13.24 30.04 -0.47
N LYS A 3 13.69 28.93 -1.05
CA LYS A 3 12.83 27.81 -1.51
C LYS A 3 12.54 26.78 -0.41
N GLU A 4 13.20 26.91 0.74
CA GLU A 4 13.07 26.02 1.90
C GLU A 4 11.62 25.71 2.31
N PRO A 5 10.70 26.69 2.49
CA PRO A 5 9.34 26.40 2.92
C PRO A 5 8.52 25.63 1.87
N LEU A 6 8.73 25.92 0.58
CA LEU A 6 8.05 25.22 -0.51
C LEU A 6 8.46 23.73 -0.55
N LEU A 7 9.75 23.45 -0.37
CA LEU A 7 10.27 22.08 -0.36
C LEU A 7 9.71 21.27 0.82
N GLN A 8 9.54 21.90 1.99
CA GLN A 8 8.95 21.24 3.16
C GLN A 8 7.48 20.88 2.91
N LEU A 9 6.70 21.82 2.35
CA LEU A 9 5.30 21.57 2.01
C LEU A 9 5.15 20.41 1.02
N ILE A 10 5.99 20.36 -0.02
CA ILE A 10 5.98 19.26 -1.00
C ILE A 10 6.25 17.91 -0.33
N LYS A 11 7.20 17.84 0.60
CA LYS A 11 7.50 16.59 1.34
C LYS A 11 6.30 16.14 2.18
N VAL A 12 5.67 17.05 2.91
CA VAL A 12 4.47 16.75 3.71
C VAL A 12 3.36 16.20 2.82
N LEU A 13 3.07 16.87 1.69
CA LEU A 13 2.05 16.39 0.75
C LEU A 13 2.39 15.02 0.16
N LEU A 14 3.63 14.83 -0.29
CA LEU A 14 4.09 13.57 -0.88
C LEU A 14 3.93 12.39 0.10
N PHE A 15 4.47 12.53 1.32
CA PHE A 15 4.39 11.45 2.31
C PHE A 15 2.97 11.25 2.85
N GLY A 16 2.16 12.30 2.93
CA GLY A 16 0.75 12.20 3.30
C GLY A 16 -0.04 11.39 2.26
N VAL A 17 0.14 11.68 0.98
CA VAL A 17 -0.51 10.92 -0.11
C VAL A 17 -0.05 9.47 -0.13
N LEU A 18 1.25 9.20 0.02
CA LEU A 18 1.78 7.83 0.09
C LEU A 18 1.21 7.05 1.28
N SER A 19 1.00 7.72 2.42
CA SER A 19 0.40 7.12 3.62
C SER A 19 -1.07 6.73 3.37
N ILE A 20 -1.83 7.61 2.73
CA ILE A 20 -3.21 7.33 2.32
C ILE A 20 -3.25 6.14 1.33
N ILE A 21 -2.34 6.09 0.35
CA ILE A 21 -2.24 4.96 -0.58
C ILE A 21 -1.94 3.66 0.16
N GLY A 22 -0.99 3.67 1.11
CA GLY A 22 -0.68 2.50 1.94
C GLY A 22 -1.89 2.00 2.72
N LEU A 23 -2.68 2.92 3.28
CA LEU A 23 -3.93 2.60 3.96
C LEU A 23 -4.97 1.98 3.01
N ILE A 24 -5.18 2.58 1.82
CA ILE A 24 -6.11 2.06 0.81
C ILE A 24 -5.73 0.64 0.39
N VAL A 25 -4.44 0.39 0.12
CA VAL A 25 -3.93 -0.95 -0.24
C VAL A 25 -4.23 -1.95 0.88
N LEU A 26 -4.04 -1.56 2.14
CA LEU A 26 -4.25 -2.43 3.28
C LEU A 26 -5.73 -2.75 3.50
N LEU A 27 -6.62 -1.76 3.38
CA LEU A 27 -8.07 -1.93 3.48
C LEU A 27 -8.65 -2.80 2.35
N ASN A 28 -8.14 -2.65 1.13
CA ASN A 28 -8.59 -3.42 -0.04
C ASN A 28 -7.81 -4.72 -0.25
N SER A 29 -6.89 -5.07 0.65
CA SER A 29 -5.99 -6.24 0.51
C SER A 29 -6.73 -7.57 0.32
N VAL A 30 -7.91 -7.72 0.93
CA VAL A 30 -8.75 -8.92 0.80
C VAL A 30 -9.33 -9.02 -0.61
N ASP A 31 -9.92 -7.94 -1.11
CA ASP A 31 -10.60 -7.93 -2.40
C ASP A 31 -9.59 -8.01 -3.55
N TRP A 32 -8.51 -7.23 -3.50
CA TRP A 32 -7.43 -7.30 -4.49
C TRP A 32 -6.70 -8.64 -4.47
N GLY A 33 -6.57 -9.25 -3.29
CA GLY A 33 -6.01 -10.60 -3.18
C GLY A 33 -6.89 -11.66 -3.83
N LYS A 34 -8.22 -11.60 -3.64
CA LYS A 34 -9.18 -12.48 -4.32
C LYS A 34 -9.18 -12.27 -5.83
N GLU A 35 -9.20 -11.02 -6.27
CA GLU A 35 -9.18 -10.65 -7.69
C GLU A 35 -7.90 -11.16 -8.37
N SER A 36 -6.75 -11.02 -7.70
CA SER A 36 -5.47 -11.51 -8.22
C SER A 36 -5.44 -13.02 -8.42
N VAL A 37 -6.01 -13.79 -7.48
CA VAL A 37 -6.12 -15.25 -7.65
C VAL A 37 -7.09 -15.62 -8.75
N ASN A 38 -8.24 -14.96 -8.84
CA ASN A 38 -9.19 -15.22 -9.91
C ASN A 38 -8.58 -14.94 -11.29
N HIS A 39 -7.84 -13.84 -11.40
CA HIS A 39 -7.12 -13.49 -12.62
C HIS A 39 -6.02 -14.52 -12.94
N TYR A 40 -5.26 -14.97 -11.94
CA TYR A 40 -4.26 -16.02 -12.11
C TYR A 40 -4.90 -17.34 -12.54
N LEU A 41 -6.00 -17.74 -11.91
CA LEU A 41 -6.76 -18.95 -12.23
C LEU A 41 -7.21 -18.94 -13.70
N GLN A 42 -7.78 -17.83 -14.16
CA GLN A 42 -8.27 -17.70 -15.53
C GLN A 42 -7.13 -17.67 -16.55
N MET A 43 -6.06 -16.91 -16.29
CA MET A 43 -5.01 -16.70 -17.28
C MET A 43 -3.90 -17.74 -17.29
N LYS A 44 -3.66 -18.44 -16.17
CA LYS A 44 -2.52 -19.36 -16.00
C LYS A 44 -2.92 -20.82 -15.79
N MET A 45 -4.07 -21.07 -15.17
CA MET A 45 -4.55 -22.43 -14.85
C MET A 45 -5.71 -22.89 -15.74
N GLY A 46 -6.11 -22.09 -16.74
CA GLY A 46 -7.20 -22.43 -17.65
C GLY A 46 -8.58 -22.47 -16.99
N GLY A 47 -8.75 -21.82 -15.84
CA GLY A 47 -10.03 -21.70 -15.14
C GLY A 47 -10.36 -22.81 -14.14
N SER A 48 -9.49 -23.80 -13.95
CA SER A 48 -9.70 -24.89 -12.99
C SER A 48 -8.52 -25.03 -12.04
N MET A 49 -8.81 -25.17 -10.75
CA MET A 49 -7.81 -25.35 -9.69
C MET A 49 -8.46 -26.08 -8.51
N ASP A 50 -7.67 -26.86 -7.78
CA ASP A 50 -8.13 -27.46 -6.52
C ASP A 50 -8.49 -26.35 -5.52
N THR A 51 -9.58 -26.54 -4.77
CA THR A 51 -10.05 -25.57 -3.78
C THR A 51 -9.01 -25.32 -2.68
N SER A 52 -8.25 -26.35 -2.29
CA SER A 52 -7.19 -26.25 -1.29
C SER A 52 -6.04 -25.36 -1.78
N GLU A 53 -5.59 -25.55 -3.01
CA GLU A 53 -4.55 -24.72 -3.62
C GLU A 53 -5.03 -23.28 -3.83
N TYR A 54 -6.27 -23.09 -4.28
CA TYR A 54 -6.88 -21.77 -4.44
C TYR A 54 -6.86 -20.98 -3.11
N GLN A 55 -7.22 -21.63 -2.00
CA GLN A 55 -7.23 -20.98 -0.69
C GLN A 55 -5.83 -20.58 -0.22
N ILE A 56 -4.82 -21.42 -0.46
CA ILE A 56 -3.42 -21.12 -0.11
C ILE A 56 -2.95 -19.90 -0.91
N MET A 57 -3.21 -19.91 -2.22
CA MET A 57 -2.82 -18.82 -3.11
C MET A 57 -3.52 -17.52 -2.72
N MET A 58 -4.82 -17.57 -2.40
CA MET A 58 -5.59 -16.41 -1.96
C MET A 58 -5.01 -15.80 -0.68
N LYS A 59 -4.70 -16.63 0.31
CA LYS A 59 -4.05 -16.17 1.54
C LYS A 59 -2.69 -15.52 1.24
N TYR A 60 -1.92 -16.09 0.32
CA TYR A 60 -0.63 -15.54 -0.10
C TYR A 60 -0.79 -14.14 -0.72
N TYR A 61 -1.66 -13.96 -1.71
CA TYR A 61 -1.88 -12.65 -2.33
C TYR A 61 -2.41 -11.62 -1.32
N ILE A 62 -3.39 -11.99 -0.48
CA ILE A 62 -3.89 -11.11 0.58
C ILE A 62 -2.76 -10.70 1.52
N SER A 63 -1.92 -11.65 1.94
CA SER A 63 -0.78 -11.37 2.81
C SER A 63 0.24 -10.44 2.14
N SER A 64 0.49 -10.62 0.84
CA SER A 64 1.38 -9.76 0.07
C SER A 64 0.87 -8.32 0.00
N TYR A 65 -0.42 -8.11 -0.30
CA TYR A 65 -1.02 -6.77 -0.27
C TYR A 65 -1.01 -6.16 1.12
N LYS A 66 -1.31 -6.93 2.18
CA LYS A 66 -1.19 -6.45 3.56
C LYS A 66 0.22 -6.02 3.90
N LEU A 67 1.22 -6.80 3.51
CA LEU A 67 2.63 -6.51 3.79
C LEU A 67 3.08 -5.24 3.06
N ILE A 68 2.79 -5.13 1.75
CA ILE A 68 3.11 -3.93 0.95
C ILE A 68 2.40 -2.70 1.50
N GLY A 69 1.10 -2.80 1.76
CA GLY A 69 0.30 -1.71 2.33
C GLY A 69 0.82 -1.28 3.71
N SER A 70 1.20 -2.24 4.56
CA SER A 70 1.75 -1.95 5.90
C SER A 70 3.09 -1.25 5.82
N ILE A 71 4.02 -1.74 5.00
CA ILE A 71 5.34 -1.11 4.82
C ILE A 71 5.17 0.31 4.28
N LEU A 72 4.33 0.47 3.26
CA LEU A 72 4.07 1.77 2.66
C LEU A 72 3.46 2.72 3.70
N LEU A 73 2.44 2.29 4.44
CA LEU A 73 1.77 3.09 5.46
C LEU A 73 2.70 3.50 6.60
N ILE A 74 3.48 2.56 7.16
CA ILE A 74 4.37 2.81 8.30
C ILE A 74 5.51 3.74 7.90
N LEU A 75 6.21 3.44 6.80
CA LEU A 75 7.35 4.25 6.37
C LEU A 75 6.89 5.66 5.98
N SER A 76 5.88 5.78 5.10
CA SER A 76 5.40 7.09 4.67
C SER A 76 4.73 7.86 5.81
N GLY A 77 4.00 7.19 6.71
CA GLY A 77 3.40 7.79 7.89
C GLY A 77 4.45 8.35 8.86
N TYR A 78 5.53 7.60 9.11
CA TYR A 78 6.65 8.09 9.91
C TYR A 78 7.31 9.33 9.30
N PHE A 79 7.62 9.30 8.00
CA PHE A 79 8.18 10.47 7.31
C PHE A 79 7.20 11.64 7.28
N PHE A 80 5.90 11.40 7.12
CA PHE A 80 4.87 12.42 7.15
C PHE A 80 4.86 13.16 8.49
N LEU A 81 4.76 12.43 9.61
CA LEU A 81 4.77 12.99 10.96
C LEU A 81 6.06 13.80 11.21
N ARG A 82 7.22 13.23 10.86
CA ARG A 82 8.51 13.92 11.03
C ARG A 82 8.62 15.23 10.23
N ASN A 83 8.05 15.28 9.02
CA ASN A 83 8.07 16.50 8.21
C ASN A 83 7.05 17.53 8.72
N ILE A 84 5.91 17.09 9.27
CA ILE A 84 4.91 17.98 9.88
C ILE A 84 5.46 18.67 11.13
N GLU A 85 6.19 17.95 11.97
CA GLU A 85 6.82 18.51 13.18
C GLU A 85 7.85 19.58 12.82
N LYS A 86 8.70 19.30 11.81
CA LYS A 86 9.67 20.28 11.31
C LYS A 86 9.01 21.52 10.70
N PHE A 87 7.91 21.34 9.97
CA PHE A 87 7.17 22.46 9.38
C PHE A 87 6.54 23.35 10.47
N LYS A 88 6.09 22.77 11.58
CA LYS A 88 5.51 23.52 12.71
C LYS A 88 6.54 24.31 13.51
N LEU A 89 7.82 23.90 13.50
CA LEU A 89 8.92 24.51 14.26
C LEU A 89 9.68 25.60 13.48
N ASN A 90 9.37 25.80 12.19
CA ASN A 90 9.98 26.77 11.29
C ASN A 90 9.06 27.98 11.09
#